data_AF-A0A7J5BR88-F1
#
_entry.id   AF-A0A7J5BR88-F1
#
_cell.length_a   1.000
_cell.length_b   1.000
_cell.length_c   1.000
_cell.angle_alpha   90.00
_cell.angle_beta   90.00
_cell.angle_gamma   90.00
#
_symmetry.space_group_name_H-M   'P 1'
#
loop_
_entity.id
_entity.type
_entity.pdbx_description
1 polymer ?
#
loop_
_entity_poly.entity_id
_entity_poly.type
_entity_poly.pdbx_seq_one_letter_code
_entity_poly.pdbx_strand_id
1 'polypeptide(L)'
;MYLLDTNVLIEAKNRYYAFDIAPGFWAWLDRAHDQKLACSIEAVRDELLAGNDELADWTRQHPDFFRPLDQGATRHFAPLTTWASSRDFTPAAIAAFTGTAADYLLVAYAKEHEHILVTHERPDPNAKARIFIPDACIALGVEYADTFKMLRLTGAHLDLRA
;
A
#
# COMPACT_ATOMS: atom_id res chain seq x y z
N MET A 1 -8.39 8.32 4.71
CA MET A 1 -8.61 7.11 3.88
C MET A 1 -7.42 6.17 4.08
N TYR A 2 -7.59 4.87 3.84
CA TYR A 2 -6.52 3.87 3.86
C TYR A 2 -5.95 3.67 2.46
N LEU A 3 -4.62 3.68 2.34
CA LEU A 3 -3.90 3.45 1.10
C LEU A 3 -3.20 2.09 1.15
N LEU A 4 -3.64 1.15 0.33
CA LEU A 4 -3.17 -0.24 0.39
C LEU A 4 -1.93 -0.45 -0.50
N ASP A 5 -0.89 -1.02 0.09
CA ASP A 5 0.29 -1.57 -0.59
C ASP A 5 -0.08 -2.85 -1.38
N THR A 6 0.62 -3.11 -2.49
CA THR A 6 0.59 -4.35 -3.27
C THR A 6 0.65 -5.59 -2.39
N ASN A 7 1.57 -5.61 -1.42
CA ASN A 7 1.79 -6.79 -0.58
C ASN A 7 0.56 -7.13 0.29
N VAL A 8 -0.24 -6.13 0.67
CA VAL A 8 -1.49 -6.34 1.43
C VAL A 8 -2.48 -7.17 0.61
N LEU A 9 -2.64 -6.84 -0.67
CA LEU A 9 -3.57 -7.54 -1.56
C LEU A 9 -3.07 -8.93 -1.93
N ILE A 10 -1.76 -9.08 -2.16
CA ILE A 10 -1.12 -10.37 -2.42
C ILE A 10 -1.28 -11.31 -1.22
N GLU A 11 -0.95 -10.85 -0.01
CA GLU A 11 -1.03 -11.67 1.22
C GLU A 11 -2.48 -11.98 1.60
N ALA A 12 -3.41 -11.06 1.35
CA ALA A 12 -4.84 -11.33 1.51
C ALA A 12 -5.26 -12.55 0.67
N LYS A 13 -4.98 -12.51 -0.64
CA LYS A 13 -5.29 -13.60 -1.58
C LYS A 13 -4.61 -14.91 -1.20
N ASN A 14 -3.31 -14.88 -0.87
CA ASN A 14 -2.52 -16.09 -0.64
C ASN A 14 -2.74 -16.72 0.75
N ARG A 15 -3.38 -16.02 1.70
CA ARG A 15 -3.55 -16.50 3.08
C ARG A 15 -4.99 -16.43 3.57
N TYR A 16 -5.31 -15.43 4.38
CA TYR A 16 -6.51 -15.40 5.22
C TYR A 16 -7.77 -15.03 4.44
N TYR A 17 -7.60 -14.46 3.24
CA TYR A 17 -8.66 -13.87 2.45
C TYR A 17 -8.62 -14.38 1.00
N ALA A 18 -8.29 -15.66 0.79
CA ALA A 18 -8.38 -16.27 -0.53
C ALA A 18 -9.78 -16.09 -1.12
N PHE A 19 -9.88 -15.84 -2.44
CA PHE A 19 -11.14 -15.47 -3.09
C PHE A 19 -12.22 -16.54 -2.95
N ASP A 20 -11.85 -17.82 -3.00
CA ASP A 20 -12.74 -18.98 -2.91
C ASP A 20 -13.21 -19.25 -1.48
N ILE A 21 -12.35 -19.00 -0.48
CA ILE A 21 -12.64 -19.29 0.93
C ILE A 21 -13.29 -18.11 1.65
N ALA A 22 -12.83 -16.89 1.38
CA ALA A 22 -13.21 -15.68 2.12
C ALA A 22 -13.55 -14.50 1.19
N PRO A 23 -14.54 -14.65 0.28
CA PRO A 23 -14.97 -13.60 -0.65
C PRO A 23 -15.49 -12.33 0.06
N GLY A 24 -15.88 -12.45 1.34
CA GLY A 24 -16.36 -11.33 2.15
C GLY A 24 -15.34 -10.20 2.29
N PHE A 25 -14.04 -10.49 2.31
CA PHE A 25 -12.99 -9.48 2.38
C PHE A 25 -12.94 -8.63 1.11
N TRP A 26 -13.00 -9.27 -0.06
CA TRP A 26 -13.00 -8.59 -1.36
C TRP A 26 -14.27 -7.76 -1.55
N ALA A 27 -15.44 -8.33 -1.22
CA ALA A 27 -16.69 -7.56 -1.23
C ALA A 27 -16.67 -6.38 -0.24
N TRP A 28 -15.91 -6.49 0.86
CA TRP A 28 -15.70 -5.38 1.78
C TRP A 28 -14.79 -4.31 1.17
N LEU A 29 -13.73 -4.67 0.45
CA LEU A 29 -12.88 -3.71 -0.26
C LEU A 29 -13.68 -2.88 -1.27
N ASP A 30 -14.59 -3.51 -2.01
CA ASP A 30 -15.46 -2.79 -2.97
C ASP A 30 -16.31 -1.73 -2.24
N ARG A 31 -16.98 -2.13 -1.15
CA ARG A 31 -17.78 -1.20 -0.32
C ARG A 31 -16.92 -0.11 0.31
N ALA A 32 -15.73 -0.46 0.78
CA ALA A 32 -14.79 0.48 1.38
C ALA A 32 -14.33 1.51 0.34
N HIS A 33 -14.13 1.10 -0.91
CA HIS A 33 -13.82 1.99 -2.00
C HIS A 33 -14.96 2.97 -2.32
N ASP A 34 -16.18 2.45 -2.49
CA ASP A 34 -17.38 3.25 -2.75
C ASP A 34 -17.62 4.32 -1.67
N GLN A 35 -17.30 3.98 -0.41
CA GLN A 35 -17.39 4.87 0.74
C GLN A 35 -16.17 5.78 0.93
N LYS A 36 -15.20 5.75 0.01
CA LYS A 36 -13.95 6.53 0.09
C LYS A 36 -13.14 6.22 1.36
N LEU A 37 -13.21 4.99 1.84
CA LEU A 37 -12.46 4.49 3.00
C LEU A 37 -11.14 3.84 2.60
N ALA A 38 -11.08 3.15 1.46
CA ALA A 38 -9.88 2.46 0.99
C ALA A 38 -9.63 2.71 -0.51
N CYS A 39 -8.36 2.84 -0.87
CA CYS A 39 -7.91 2.86 -2.26
C CYS A 39 -6.47 2.36 -2.35
N SER A 40 -5.94 2.30 -3.57
CA SER A 40 -4.51 2.20 -3.83
C SER A 40 -4.12 3.17 -4.96
N ILE A 41 -2.88 3.10 -5.45
CA ILE A 41 -2.38 3.93 -6.57
C ILE A 41 -2.13 3.09 -7.83
N GLU A 42 -2.07 3.75 -8.99
CA GLU A 42 -1.81 3.07 -10.27
C GLU A 42 -0.50 2.28 -10.30
N ALA A 43 0.54 2.71 -9.58
CA ALA A 43 1.79 1.93 -9.49
C ALA A 43 1.55 0.54 -8.88
N VAL A 44 0.69 0.44 -7.85
CA VAL A 44 0.28 -0.85 -7.27
C VAL A 44 -0.56 -1.64 -8.26
N ARG A 45 -1.46 -0.98 -9.01
CA ARG A 45 -2.23 -1.63 -10.08
C ARG A 45 -1.31 -2.31 -11.08
N ASP A 46 -0.30 -1.59 -11.55
CA ASP A 46 0.61 -2.07 -12.60
C ASP A 46 1.45 -3.26 -12.10
N GLU A 47 1.86 -3.26 -10.82
CA GLU A 47 2.50 -4.41 -10.17
C GLU A 47 1.58 -5.63 -10.09
N LEU A 48 0.31 -5.44 -9.71
CA LEU A 48 -0.65 -6.54 -9.63
C LEU A 48 -1.02 -7.10 -11.02
N LEU A 49 -1.10 -6.23 -12.03
CA LEU A 49 -1.37 -6.62 -13.41
C LEU A 49 -0.20 -7.35 -14.08
N ALA A 50 1.03 -7.21 -13.57
CA ALA A 50 2.17 -8.01 -14.00
C ALA A 50 2.05 -9.49 -13.57
N GLY A 51 1.19 -9.78 -12.59
CA GLY A 51 0.78 -11.13 -12.25
C GLY A 51 -0.12 -11.77 -13.32
N ASN A 52 -0.36 -13.07 -13.18
CA ASN A 52 -1.25 -13.82 -14.07
C ASN A 52 -2.15 -14.78 -13.27
N ASP A 53 -2.88 -14.22 -12.31
CA ASP A 53 -3.76 -14.96 -11.41
C ASP A 53 -5.08 -14.21 -11.15
N GLU A 54 -5.90 -14.77 -10.27
CA GLU A 54 -7.20 -14.22 -9.86
C GLU A 54 -7.12 -12.79 -9.28
N LEU A 55 -5.97 -12.38 -8.70
CA LEU A 55 -5.80 -11.01 -8.22
C LEU A 55 -5.52 -10.05 -9.38
N ALA A 56 -4.81 -10.48 -10.41
CA ALA A 56 -4.71 -9.72 -11.65
C ALA A 56 -6.08 -9.55 -12.31
N ASP A 57 -6.93 -10.59 -12.30
CA ASP A 57 -8.31 -10.50 -12.81
C ASP A 57 -9.17 -9.54 -12.00
N TRP A 58 -9.13 -9.61 -10.66
CA TRP A 58 -9.80 -8.66 -9.78
C TRP A 58 -9.32 -7.23 -10.06
N THR A 59 -8.01 -7.03 -10.21
CA THR A 59 -7.40 -5.72 -10.51
C THR A 59 -7.93 -5.12 -11.82
N ARG A 60 -8.10 -5.93 -12.88
CA ARG A 60 -8.69 -5.46 -14.16
C ARG A 60 -10.15 -5.04 -14.04
N GLN A 61 -10.89 -5.66 -13.12
CA GLN A 61 -12.31 -5.37 -12.89
C GLN A 61 -12.54 -4.14 -12.01
N HIS A 62 -11.51 -3.69 -11.28
CA HIS A 62 -11.61 -2.57 -10.33
C HIS A 62 -10.62 -1.43 -10.64
N PRO A 63 -10.62 -0.87 -11.88
CA PRO A 63 -9.66 0.17 -12.26
C PRO A 63 -9.79 1.44 -11.39
N ASP A 64 -11.00 1.77 -10.95
CA ASP A 64 -11.29 2.98 -10.15
C ASP A 64 -10.74 2.90 -8.72
N PHE A 65 -10.42 1.68 -8.24
CA PHE A 65 -9.77 1.46 -6.94
C PHE A 65 -8.40 2.12 -6.86
N PHE A 66 -7.73 2.26 -8.01
CA PHE A 66 -6.37 2.75 -8.14
C PHE A 66 -6.35 4.19 -8.62
N ARG A 67 -5.81 5.08 -7.79
CA ARG A 67 -5.73 6.52 -8.06
C ARG A 67 -4.46 6.85 -8.85
N PRO A 68 -4.54 7.73 -9.86
CA PRO A 68 -3.34 8.24 -10.51
C PRO A 68 -2.52 9.04 -9.50
N LEU A 69 -1.20 9.00 -9.66
CA LEU A 69 -0.32 9.87 -8.91
C LEU A 69 -0.57 11.32 -9.33
N ASP A 70 -0.85 12.19 -8.37
CA ASP A 70 -1.11 13.59 -8.66
C ASP A 70 0.13 14.48 -8.50
N GLN A 71 0.01 15.73 -8.95
CA GLN A 71 1.09 16.70 -8.86
C GLN A 71 1.41 17.07 -7.41
N GLY A 72 0.45 16.97 -6.48
CA GLY A 72 0.65 17.25 -5.07
C GLY A 72 1.65 16.28 -4.45
N ALA A 73 1.47 14.97 -4.71
CA ALA A 73 2.34 13.91 -4.23
C ALA A 73 3.82 14.13 -4.62
N THR A 74 4.08 14.68 -5.81
CA THR A 74 5.46 14.96 -6.27
C THR A 74 6.23 15.96 -5.40
N ARG A 75 5.54 16.81 -4.62
CA ARG A 75 6.18 17.76 -3.70
C ARG A 75 6.90 17.05 -2.55
N HIS A 76 6.46 15.84 -2.19
CA HIS A 76 7.05 15.03 -1.11
C HIS A 76 8.25 14.21 -1.57
N PHE A 77 8.57 14.20 -2.86
CA PHE A 77 9.70 13.45 -3.41
C PHE A 77 11.05 13.96 -2.89
N ALA A 78 11.27 15.27 -2.94
CA ALA A 78 12.52 15.86 -2.48
C ALA A 78 12.76 15.63 -0.96
N PRO A 79 11.77 15.86 -0.07
CA PRO A 79 11.88 15.47 1.34
C PRO A 79 12.20 13.99 1.54
N LEU A 80 11.49 13.10 0.85
CA LEU A 80 11.66 11.65 0.99
C LEU A 80 13.04 11.17 0.52
N THR A 81 13.52 11.69 -0.62
CA THR A 81 14.86 11.41 -1.13
C THR A 81 15.95 11.97 -0.22
N THR A 82 15.75 13.17 0.32
CA THR A 82 16.68 13.81 1.26
C THR A 82 16.82 12.98 2.54
N TRP A 83 15.69 12.50 3.09
CA TRP A 83 15.71 11.61 4.23
C TRP A 83 16.43 10.29 3.91
N ALA A 84 16.09 9.63 2.80
CA ALA A 84 16.74 8.38 2.40
C ALA A 84 18.27 8.55 2.25
N SER A 85 18.70 9.67 1.67
CA SER A 85 20.13 10.00 1.49
C SER A 85 20.84 10.39 2.79
N SER A 86 20.11 10.79 3.83
CA SER A 86 20.68 11.15 5.15
C SER A 86 21.01 9.94 6.03
N ARG A 87 20.62 8.74 5.61
CA ARG A 87 20.77 7.48 6.35
C ARG A 87 21.89 6.64 5.74
N ASP A 88 22.38 5.67 6.50
CA ASP A 88 23.43 4.71 6.06
C ASP A 88 22.89 3.61 5.12
N PHE A 89 21.91 3.93 4.25
CA PHE A 89 21.43 3.00 3.24
C PHE A 89 22.48 2.83 2.15
N THR A 90 22.55 1.63 1.57
CA THR A 90 23.42 1.41 0.41
C THR A 90 22.90 2.22 -0.79
N PRO A 91 23.77 2.65 -1.72
CA PRO A 91 23.33 3.31 -2.94
C PRO A 91 22.31 2.49 -3.74
N ALA A 92 22.43 1.15 -3.71
CA ALA A 92 21.47 0.24 -4.34
C ALA A 92 20.09 0.28 -3.66
N ALA A 93 20.04 0.36 -2.32
CA ALA A 93 18.78 0.48 -1.57
C ALA A 93 18.07 1.81 -1.87
N ILE A 94 18.83 2.91 -1.91
CA ILE A 94 18.29 4.23 -2.27
C ILE A 94 17.74 4.21 -3.70
N ALA A 95 18.53 3.70 -4.66
CA ALA A 95 18.11 3.63 -6.06
C ALA A 95 16.87 2.74 -6.28
N ALA A 96 16.78 1.60 -5.59
CA ALA A 96 15.62 0.72 -5.65
C ALA A 96 14.36 1.42 -5.12
N PHE A 97 14.49 2.16 -4.02
CA PHE A 97 13.38 2.91 -3.43
C PHE A 97 12.95 4.10 -4.30
N THR A 98 13.88 4.96 -4.74
CA THR A 98 13.55 6.20 -5.46
C THR A 98 13.28 6.02 -6.96
N GLY A 99 13.58 4.86 -7.53
CA GLY A 99 13.49 4.61 -8.97
C GLY A 99 12.06 4.38 -9.46
N THR A 100 11.55 3.16 -9.21
CA THR A 100 10.26 2.69 -9.74
C THR A 100 9.43 1.92 -8.71
N ALA A 101 9.86 1.88 -7.44
CA ALA A 101 9.12 1.15 -6.42
C ALA A 101 7.79 1.85 -6.13
N ALA A 102 6.68 1.10 -6.14
CA ALA A 102 5.40 1.59 -5.66
C ALA A 102 5.52 2.18 -4.25
N ASP A 103 6.39 1.63 -3.40
CA ASP A 103 6.70 2.06 -2.04
C ASP A 103 6.96 3.58 -1.90
N TYR A 104 7.81 4.13 -2.77
CA TYR A 104 8.15 5.56 -2.72
C TYR A 104 6.97 6.45 -3.12
N LEU A 105 6.22 6.02 -4.13
CA LEU A 105 5.02 6.71 -4.59
C LEU A 105 3.89 6.63 -3.56
N LEU A 106 3.75 5.48 -2.90
CA LEU A 106 2.79 5.21 -1.85
C LEU A 106 3.00 6.14 -0.64
N VAL A 107 4.24 6.26 -0.16
CA VAL A 107 4.55 7.17 0.98
C VAL A 107 4.27 8.62 0.62
N ALA A 108 4.68 9.06 -0.58
CA ALA A 108 4.45 10.42 -1.05
C ALA A 108 2.96 10.75 -1.22
N TYR A 109 2.20 9.82 -1.80
CA TYR A 109 0.75 9.97 -1.99
C TYR A 109 0.02 9.97 -0.63
N ALA A 110 0.40 9.07 0.27
CA ALA A 110 -0.17 9.03 1.61
C ALA A 110 0.10 10.33 2.39
N LYS A 111 1.28 10.92 2.19
CA LYS A 111 1.61 12.22 2.80
C LYS A 111 0.77 13.37 2.26
N GLU A 112 0.59 13.48 0.95
CA GLU A 112 -0.18 14.57 0.33
C GLU A 112 -1.65 14.54 0.73
N HIS A 113 -2.23 13.33 0.81
CA HIS A 113 -3.66 13.17 1.05
C HIS A 113 -4.02 12.84 2.50
N GLU A 114 -3.05 12.89 3.42
CA GLU A 114 -3.24 12.51 4.83
C GLU A 114 -3.88 11.11 4.98
N HIS A 115 -3.44 10.17 4.14
CA HIS A 115 -3.91 8.80 4.19
C HIS A 115 -3.09 7.97 5.19
N ILE A 116 -3.74 6.94 5.74
CA ILE A 116 -3.07 5.91 6.53
C ILE A 116 -2.60 4.84 5.57
N LEU A 117 -1.29 4.64 5.47
CA LEU A 117 -0.73 3.61 4.62
C LEU A 117 -0.88 2.22 5.27
N VAL A 118 -1.43 1.26 4.52
CA VAL A 118 -1.59 -0.11 4.97
C VAL A 118 -0.50 -0.96 4.34
N THR A 119 0.35 -1.57 5.17
CA THR A 119 1.42 -2.48 4.74
C THR A 119 1.60 -3.62 5.76
N HIS A 120 2.17 -4.74 5.31
CA HIS A 120 2.55 -5.86 6.16
C HIS A 120 4.03 -5.84 6.57
N GLU A 121 4.79 -4.87 6.09
CA GLU A 121 6.17 -4.66 6.53
C GLU A 121 6.25 -4.25 8.00
N ARG A 122 7.42 -4.50 8.60
CA ARG A 122 7.76 -4.02 9.94
C ARG A 122 8.92 -3.04 9.83
N PRO A 123 8.95 -1.98 10.67
CA PRO A 123 10.09 -1.07 10.67
C PRO A 123 11.37 -1.81 11.03
N ASP A 124 12.44 -1.51 10.32
CA ASP A 124 13.80 -1.94 10.67
C ASP A 124 14.75 -0.76 10.47
N PRO A 125 14.86 0.12 11.48
CA PRO A 125 15.69 1.32 11.36
C PRO A 125 17.19 1.01 11.24
N ASN A 126 17.61 -0.23 11.47
CA ASN A 126 19.01 -0.64 11.32
C ASN A 126 19.30 -1.25 9.94
N ALA A 127 18.28 -1.48 9.12
CA ALA A 127 18.45 -1.97 7.77
C ALA A 127 19.28 -1.00 6.93
N LYS A 128 20.24 -1.55 6.17
CA LYS A 128 21.07 -0.79 5.24
C LYS A 128 20.80 -1.16 3.79
N ALA A 129 20.40 -2.41 3.54
CA ALA A 129 20.25 -2.96 2.19
C ALA A 129 18.84 -2.76 1.59
N ARG A 130 17.87 -2.30 2.38
CA ARG A 130 16.50 -2.05 1.97
C ARG A 130 15.93 -0.91 2.80
N ILE A 131 15.10 -0.08 2.18
CA ILE A 131 14.28 0.92 2.85
C ILE A 131 12.90 0.31 3.05
N PHE A 132 12.45 0.20 4.30
CA PHE A 132 11.11 -0.30 4.62
C PHE A 132 10.10 0.82 4.64
N ILE A 133 8.88 0.53 4.20
CA ILE A 133 7.80 1.50 4.09
C ILE A 133 7.47 2.13 5.47
N PRO A 134 7.35 1.37 6.57
CA PRO A 134 7.14 1.97 7.90
C PRO A 134 8.21 2.98 8.31
N ASP A 135 9.48 2.74 7.97
CA ASP A 135 10.57 3.68 8.31
C ASP A 135 10.44 5.00 7.52
N ALA A 136 10.07 4.91 6.24
CA ALA A 136 9.77 6.07 5.41
C ALA A 136 8.52 6.82 5.90
N CYS A 137 7.46 6.11 6.28
CA CYS A 137 6.27 6.70 6.87
C CYS A 137 6.59 7.47 8.17
N ILE A 138 7.35 6.87 9.08
CA ILE A 138 7.79 7.52 10.33
C ILE A 138 8.55 8.80 10.04
N ALA A 139 9.48 8.77 9.08
CA ALA A 139 10.30 9.91 8.74
C ALA A 139 9.51 11.10 8.18
N LEU A 140 8.45 10.83 7.40
CA LEU A 140 7.60 11.87 6.80
C LEU A 140 6.37 12.22 7.66
N GLY A 141 6.20 11.56 8.81
CA GLY A 141 5.03 11.73 9.66
C GLY A 141 3.74 11.28 8.95
N VAL A 142 3.82 10.17 8.21
CA VAL A 142 2.69 9.46 7.61
C VAL A 142 2.26 8.37 8.57
N GLU A 143 0.96 8.30 8.87
CA GLU A 143 0.42 7.19 9.65
C GLU A 143 0.43 5.90 8.84
N TYR A 144 0.72 4.79 9.51
CA TYR A 144 0.64 3.46 8.90
C TYR A 144 -0.04 2.45 9.81
N ALA A 145 -0.55 1.38 9.20
CA ALA A 145 -1.29 0.32 9.85
C ALA A 145 -1.08 -1.02 9.15
N ASP A 146 -1.33 -2.13 9.86
CA ASP A 146 -1.54 -3.42 9.21
C ASP A 146 -3.00 -3.60 8.79
N THR A 147 -3.27 -4.62 7.97
CA THR A 147 -4.60 -4.96 7.46
C THR A 147 -5.61 -5.18 8.59
N PHE A 148 -5.23 -5.81 9.70
CA PHE A 148 -6.16 -6.06 10.80
C PHE A 148 -6.50 -4.79 11.58
N LYS A 149 -5.55 -3.88 11.76
CA LYS A 149 -5.79 -2.56 12.35
C LYS A 149 -6.74 -1.75 11.45
N MET A 150 -6.54 -1.75 10.13
CA MET A 150 -7.47 -1.15 9.18
C MET A 150 -8.88 -1.73 9.33
N LEU A 151 -9.02 -3.06 9.28
CA LEU A 151 -10.32 -3.72 9.40
C LEU A 151 -11.02 -3.41 10.72
N ARG A 152 -10.30 -3.39 11.85
CA ARG A 152 -10.88 -3.04 13.15
C ARG A 152 -11.36 -1.59 13.20
N LEU A 153 -10.54 -0.65 12.72
CA LEU A 153 -10.84 0.78 12.78
C LEU A 153 -11.94 1.20 11.80
N THR A 154 -12.11 0.46 10.71
CA THR A 154 -13.22 0.66 9.76
C THR A 154 -14.51 -0.05 10.18
N GLY A 155 -14.49 -0.82 11.28
CA GLY A 155 -15.65 -1.59 11.73
C GLY A 155 -16.00 -2.75 10.81
N ALA A 156 -15.03 -3.25 10.02
CA ALA A 156 -15.26 -4.37 9.11
C ALA A 156 -15.69 -5.62 9.88
N HIS A 157 -16.78 -6.24 9.43
CA HIS A 157 -17.26 -7.53 9.91
C HIS A 157 -17.44 -8.47 8.72
N LEU A 158 -16.89 -9.68 8.84
CA LEU A 158 -16.93 -10.70 7.78
C LEU A 158 -17.68 -11.93 8.29
N ASP A 159 -18.92 -12.09 7.84
CA ASP A 159 -19.76 -13.22 8.22
C ASP A 159 -19.54 -14.43 7.30
N LEU A 160 -19.48 -15.62 7.91
CA LEU A 160 -19.45 -16.88 7.18
C LEU A 160 -20.85 -17.25 6.70
N ARG A 161 -20.93 -17.83 5.50
CA ARG A 161 -22.17 -18.40 4.95
C ARG A 161 -22.05 -19.93 4.96
N ALA A 162 -23.16 -20.61 5.27
CA ALA A 162 -23.30 -22.06 5.23
C ALA A 162 -23.84 -22.53 3.87
#